data_AF-A0AB38B9S2-F1
#
_entry.id   AF-A0AB38B9S2-F1
#
_cell.length_a   1.000
_cell.length_b   1.000
_cell.length_c   1.000
_cell.angle_alpha   90.00
_cell.angle_beta   90.00
_cell.angle_gamma   90.00
#
_symmetry.space_group_name_H-M   'P 1'
#
loop_
_entity.id
_entity.type
_entity.pdbx_description
1 polymer ?
#
loop_
_entity_poly.entity_id
_entity_poly.type
_entity_poly.pdbx_seq_one_letter_code
_entity_poly.pdbx_strand_id
1 'polypeptide(L)'
;MTQNIEPQMPDEVAIKWDKVRAASEGRLIQPAVEAAYADPLLRMLFPMISHGSLHFSRCIKFPWTNDVPSIYPAAGEGFRVVRMNEPVGSSRQMVGDADSAEGAVALVVANLPSGCGPAIDGTADDLDRP
;
A
#
# COMPACT_ATOMS: atom_id res chain seq x y z
N MET A 1 31.28 -1.08 -16.16
CA MET A 1 30.83 -0.64 -14.83
C MET A 1 29.33 -0.49 -14.91
N THR A 2 28.60 -1.53 -14.55
CA THR A 2 27.13 -1.49 -14.52
C THR A 2 26.75 -0.73 -13.25
N GLN A 3 26.25 0.50 -13.36
CA GLN A 3 25.71 1.19 -12.21
C GLN A 3 24.50 0.39 -11.73
N ASN A 4 24.60 -0.18 -10.53
CA ASN A 4 23.44 -0.64 -9.78
C ASN A 4 22.59 0.60 -9.52
N ILE A 5 21.58 0.83 -10.36
CA ILE A 5 20.53 1.77 -10.05
C ILE A 5 19.66 1.06 -9.03
N GLU A 6 20.00 1.22 -7.75
CA GLU A 6 19.06 0.90 -6.69
C GLU A 6 17.78 1.70 -6.96
N PRO A 7 16.59 1.06 -6.92
CA PRO A 7 15.36 1.77 -7.20
C PRO A 7 15.18 2.90 -6.17
N GLN A 8 15.38 4.14 -6.62
CA GLN A 8 15.11 5.32 -5.81
C GLN A 8 13.60 5.53 -5.69
N MET A 9 13.17 5.89 -4.49
CA MET A 9 11.78 6.29 -4.22
C MET A 9 11.50 7.57 -5.00
N PRO A 10 10.47 7.62 -5.86
CA PRO A 10 10.11 8.86 -6.53
C PRO A 10 9.78 9.94 -5.51
N ASP A 11 10.20 11.19 -5.75
CA ASP A 11 9.96 12.32 -4.83
C ASP A 11 8.48 12.46 -4.46
N GLU A 12 7.58 12.23 -5.41
CA GLU A 12 6.13 12.26 -5.17
C GLU A 12 5.66 11.20 -4.18
N VAL A 13 6.26 10.00 -4.21
CA VAL A 13 5.95 8.93 -3.27
C VAL A 13 6.41 9.34 -1.87
N ALA A 14 7.59 9.95 -1.74
CA ALA A 14 8.11 10.43 -0.45
C ALA A 14 7.24 11.54 0.14
N ILE A 15 6.91 12.56 -0.68
CA ILE A 15 5.99 13.64 -0.31
C ILE A 15 4.63 13.08 0.12
N LYS A 16 4.14 12.04 -0.57
CA LYS A 16 2.84 11.44 -0.25
C LYS A 16 2.88 10.68 1.07
N TRP A 17 3.96 9.94 1.35
CA TRP A 17 4.15 9.29 2.65
C TRP A 17 4.17 10.29 3.80
N ASP A 18 4.88 11.40 3.68
CA ASP A 18 4.90 12.44 4.72
C ASP A 18 3.49 12.97 5.00
N LYS A 19 2.71 13.24 3.94
CA LYS A 19 1.31 13.68 4.07
C LYS A 19 0.43 12.62 4.73
N VAL A 20 0.60 11.35 4.37
CA VAL A 20 -0.20 10.24 4.95
C VAL A 20 0.15 10.01 6.41
N ARG A 21 1.43 10.04 6.78
CA ARG A 21 1.89 9.94 8.17
C ARG A 21 1.32 11.06 9.03
N ALA A 22 1.49 12.31 8.62
CA ALA A 22 0.92 13.46 9.30
C ALA A 22 -0.61 13.38 9.41
N ALA A 23 -1.29 12.97 8.34
CA ALA A 23 -2.75 12.81 8.35
C ALA A 23 -3.22 11.65 9.22
N SER A 24 -2.36 10.69 9.58
CA SER A 24 -2.70 9.54 10.42
C SER A 24 -2.58 9.81 11.90
N GLU A 25 -1.89 10.88 12.32
CA GLU A 25 -1.60 11.17 13.73
C GLU A 25 -2.85 11.15 14.62
N GLY A 26 -2.78 10.40 15.72
CA GLY A 26 -3.85 10.22 16.69
C GLY A 26 -5.02 9.34 16.22
N ARG A 27 -4.94 8.75 15.02
CA ARG A 27 -5.98 7.87 14.47
C ARG A 27 -5.63 6.40 14.69
N LEU A 28 -6.65 5.56 14.73
CA LEU A 28 -6.49 4.10 14.87
C LEU A 28 -5.60 3.47 13.78
N ILE A 29 -5.54 4.09 12.60
CA ILE A 29 -4.72 3.60 11.48
C ILE A 29 -3.24 3.98 11.60
N GLN A 30 -2.86 4.90 12.51
CA GLN A 30 -1.49 5.41 12.64
C GLN A 30 -0.44 4.29 12.79
N PRO A 31 -0.63 3.27 13.66
CA PRO A 31 0.39 2.24 13.82
C PRO A 31 0.66 1.47 12.52
N ALA A 32 -0.39 1.18 11.74
CA ALA A 32 -0.24 0.53 10.43
C ALA A 32 0.45 1.42 9.40
N VAL A 33 0.20 2.74 9.43
CA VAL A 33 0.89 3.71 8.55
C VAL A 33 2.38 3.73 8.84
N GLU A 34 2.78 3.80 10.11
CA GLU A 34 4.19 3.82 10.50
C GLU A 34 4.89 2.47 10.21
N ALA A 35 4.23 1.35 10.51
CA ALA A 35 4.75 0.03 10.18
C ALA A 35 4.92 -0.17 8.67
N ALA A 36 3.96 0.29 7.85
CA ALA A 36 4.05 0.19 6.40
C ALA A 36 5.14 1.11 5.82
N TYR A 37 5.36 2.28 6.40
CA TYR A 37 6.47 3.15 6.02
C TYR A 37 7.84 2.55 6.37
N ALA A 38 7.94 1.77 7.45
CA ALA A 38 9.16 1.09 7.84
C ALA A 38 9.51 -0.11 6.94
N ASP A 39 8.52 -0.71 6.27
CA ASP A 39 8.75 -1.80 5.32
C ASP A 39 9.29 -1.28 3.97
N PRO A 40 10.48 -1.73 3.51
CA PRO A 40 11.09 -1.20 2.30
C PRO A 40 10.28 -1.39 1.02
N LEU A 41 9.47 -2.46 0.91
CA LEU A 41 8.66 -2.71 -0.28
C LEU A 41 7.44 -1.79 -0.30
N LEU A 42 6.71 -1.71 0.82
CA LEU A 42 5.52 -0.86 0.91
C LEU A 42 5.87 0.63 0.87
N ARG A 43 7.01 1.03 1.44
CA ARG A 43 7.50 2.41 1.37
C ARG A 43 7.68 2.88 -0.07
N MET A 44 7.93 1.99 -1.02
CA MET A 44 8.09 2.34 -2.44
C MET A 44 6.77 2.44 -3.20
N LEU A 45 5.64 2.08 -2.58
CA LEU A 45 4.30 2.22 -3.16
C LEU A 45 3.68 3.56 -2.81
N PHE A 46 2.72 4.01 -3.63
CA PHE A 46 2.02 5.27 -3.40
C PHE A 46 0.91 5.10 -2.36
N PRO A 47 1.00 5.73 -1.17
CA PRO A 47 0.05 5.49 -0.09
C PRO A 47 -1.17 6.42 -0.17
N MET A 48 -2.30 5.95 0.36
CA MET A 48 -3.51 6.75 0.52
C MET A 48 -4.28 6.35 1.77
N ILE A 49 -4.80 7.32 2.50
CA ILE A 49 -5.86 7.08 3.50
C ILE A 49 -7.21 7.41 2.87
N SER A 50 -8.13 6.46 2.92
CA SER A 50 -9.52 6.62 2.48
C SER A 50 -10.43 5.93 3.48
N HIS A 51 -11.52 6.59 3.92
CA HIS A 51 -12.48 6.02 4.89
C HIS A 51 -11.84 5.41 6.16
N GLY A 52 -10.69 5.93 6.60
CA GLY A 52 -9.98 5.43 7.78
C GLY A 52 -9.08 4.22 7.55
N SER A 53 -8.97 3.71 6.32
CA SER A 53 -8.06 2.61 5.95
C SER A 53 -6.87 3.10 5.14
N LEU A 54 -5.76 2.35 5.22
CA LEU A 54 -4.55 2.55 4.44
C LEU A 54 -4.61 1.71 3.16
N HIS A 55 -4.37 2.35 2.03
CA HIS A 55 -4.34 1.78 0.70
C HIS A 55 -3.01 2.04 0.03
N PHE A 56 -2.68 1.21 -0.95
CA PHE A 56 -1.47 1.33 -1.77
C PHE A 56 -1.83 1.28 -3.25
N SER A 57 -1.10 2.04 -4.04
CA SER A 57 -1.13 1.99 -5.51
C SER A 57 0.28 1.76 -6.04
N ARG A 58 0.38 1.01 -7.13
CA ARG A 58 1.64 0.82 -7.90
C ARG A 58 1.91 1.96 -8.88
N CYS A 59 1.07 3.00 -8.89
CA CYS A 59 1.22 4.15 -9.77
C CYS A 59 0.81 5.44 -9.05
N ILE A 60 1.47 6.57 -9.38
CA ILE A 60 1.24 7.85 -8.69
C ILE A 60 0.09 8.67 -9.32
N LYS A 61 -0.15 8.52 -10.64
CA LYS A 61 -1.21 9.23 -11.37
C LYS A 61 -2.48 8.40 -11.42
N PHE A 62 -3.61 9.09 -11.50
CA PHE A 62 -4.93 8.49 -11.65
C PHE A 62 -5.15 8.04 -13.12
N PRO A 63 -5.79 6.89 -13.39
CA PRO A 63 -6.37 5.94 -12.44
C PRO A 63 -5.32 5.16 -11.65
N TRP A 64 -5.57 5.00 -10.34
CA TRP A 64 -4.70 4.24 -9.44
C TRP A 64 -5.02 2.73 -9.49
N THR A 65 -4.03 1.89 -9.15
CA THR A 65 -4.28 0.46 -9.01
C THR A 65 -5.04 0.13 -7.71
N ASN A 66 -5.73 -1.00 -7.69
CA ASN A 66 -6.50 -1.51 -6.53
C ASN A 66 -6.18 -2.99 -6.23
N ASP A 67 -5.04 -3.45 -6.71
CA ASP A 67 -4.56 -4.84 -6.69
C ASP A 67 -3.60 -5.13 -5.53
N VAL A 68 -3.26 -4.13 -4.73
CA VAL A 68 -2.52 -4.29 -3.47
C VAL A 68 -3.53 -4.34 -2.31
N PRO A 69 -3.42 -5.31 -1.39
CA PRO A 69 -4.29 -5.36 -0.22
C PRO A 69 -4.21 -4.09 0.64
N SER A 70 -5.35 -3.69 1.19
CA SER A 70 -5.50 -2.49 2.03
C SER A 70 -5.69 -2.87 3.49
N ILE A 71 -5.23 -2.02 4.42
CA ILE A 71 -5.28 -2.24 5.87
C ILE A 71 -6.39 -1.40 6.50
N TYR A 72 -7.27 -2.07 7.23
CA TYR A 72 -8.39 -1.50 7.98
C TYR A 72 -8.11 -1.62 9.46
N PRO A 73 -8.38 -0.59 10.28
CA PRO A 73 -8.49 -0.78 11.72
C PRO A 73 -9.67 -1.71 12.01
N ALA A 74 -9.48 -2.70 12.89
CA ALA A 74 -10.56 -3.57 13.34
C ALA A 74 -11.38 -2.89 14.46
N ALA A 75 -12.61 -3.35 14.67
CA ALA A 75 -13.41 -2.92 15.82
C ALA A 75 -12.83 -3.55 17.10
N GLY A 76 -12.01 -2.80 17.83
CA GLY A 76 -11.26 -3.27 19.00
C GLY A 76 -9.77 -3.03 18.85
N GLU A 77 -8.95 -3.98 19.29
CA GLU A 77 -7.50 -4.01 19.01
C GLU A 77 -7.23 -4.78 17.71
N GLY A 78 -6.26 -4.33 16.92
CA GLY A 78 -5.81 -5.02 15.71
C GLY A 78 -6.31 -4.42 14.37
N PHE A 79 -6.06 -5.18 13.30
CA PHE A 79 -6.20 -4.76 11.92
C PHE A 79 -6.77 -5.87 11.05
N ARG A 80 -7.36 -5.46 9.93
CA ARG A 80 -7.91 -6.36 8.91
C ARG A 80 -7.33 -6.00 7.55
N VAL A 81 -6.93 -7.01 6.80
CA VAL A 81 -6.35 -6.85 5.46
C VAL A 81 -7.35 -7.34 4.43
N VAL A 82 -7.68 -6.47 3.47
CA VAL A 82 -8.73 -6.72 2.46
C VAL A 82 -8.20 -6.36 1.08
N ARG A 83 -8.43 -7.23 0.10
CA ARG A 83 -8.21 -6.95 -1.32
C ARG A 83 -9.50 -6.35 -1.90
N MET A 84 -9.38 -5.19 -2.55
CA MET A 84 -10.53 -4.46 -3.09
C MET A 84 -11.02 -5.02 -4.42
N ASN A 85 -10.11 -5.47 -5.28
CA ASN A 85 -10.44 -6.08 -6.57
C ASN A 85 -9.77 -7.45 -6.69
N GLU A 86 -10.56 -8.48 -6.98
CA GLU A 86 -10.07 -9.66 -7.67
C GLU A 86 -9.82 -9.29 -9.14
N PRO A 87 -8.94 -10.01 -9.88
CA PRO A 87 -8.92 -9.90 -11.35
C PRO A 87 -10.26 -10.29 -12.00
N VAL A 88 -11.18 -10.91 -11.25
CA VAL A 88 -12.52 -11.29 -11.71
C VAL A 88 -13.58 -10.97 -10.62
N GLY A 89 -14.04 -9.73 -10.56
CA GLY A 89 -15.27 -9.33 -9.83
C GLY A 89 -15.11 -8.22 -8.78
N SER A 90 -16.22 -7.52 -8.49
CA SER A 90 -16.30 -6.36 -7.58
C SER A 90 -16.40 -6.73 -6.09
N SER A 91 -15.94 -7.92 -5.70
CA SER A 91 -16.11 -8.43 -4.32
C SER A 91 -14.85 -8.18 -3.51
N ARG A 92 -15.01 -7.52 -2.35
CA ARG A 92 -13.93 -7.42 -1.35
C ARG A 92 -13.57 -8.82 -0.87
N GLN A 93 -12.31 -9.22 -1.07
CA GLN A 93 -11.80 -10.50 -0.57
C GLN A 93 -11.03 -10.25 0.73
N MET A 94 -11.40 -10.99 1.79
CA MET A 94 -10.64 -11.00 3.02
C MET A 94 -9.29 -11.68 2.79
N VAL A 95 -8.19 -10.99 3.13
CA VAL A 95 -6.85 -11.60 3.16
C VAL A 95 -6.59 -12.21 4.54
N GLY A 96 -6.97 -11.49 5.60
CA GLY A 96 -6.89 -11.98 6.98
C GLY A 96 -7.03 -10.86 8.00
N ASP A 97 -7.08 -11.24 9.28
CA ASP A 97 -6.99 -10.33 10.42
C ASP A 97 -5.59 -10.45 11.05
N ALA A 98 -5.14 -9.39 11.72
CA ALA A 98 -3.86 -9.32 12.41
C ALA A 98 -3.99 -8.53 13.72
N ASP A 99 -3.41 -9.05 14.79
CA ASP A 99 -3.48 -8.40 16.11
C ASP A 99 -2.51 -7.21 16.25
N SER A 100 -1.59 -7.02 15.28
CA SER A 100 -0.62 -5.92 15.27
C SER A 100 -0.46 -5.28 13.89
N ALA A 101 0.12 -4.08 13.87
CA ALA A 101 0.41 -3.33 12.65
C ALA A 101 1.43 -4.05 11.76
N GLU A 102 2.48 -4.62 12.38
CA GLU A 102 3.50 -5.41 11.69
C GLU A 102 2.91 -6.69 11.11
N GLY A 103 2.00 -7.35 11.82
CA GLY A 103 1.28 -8.50 11.31
C GLY A 103 0.43 -8.16 10.09
N ALA A 104 -0.27 -7.01 10.12
CA ALA A 104 -1.04 -6.53 8.98
C ALA A 104 -0.15 -6.22 7.77
N VAL A 105 1.00 -5.56 7.99
CA VAL A 105 2.00 -5.29 6.95
C VAL A 105 2.54 -6.59 6.37
N ALA A 106 2.89 -7.58 7.20
CA ALA A 106 3.36 -8.88 6.74
C ALA A 106 2.32 -9.59 5.86
N LEU A 107 1.03 -9.51 6.21
CA LEU A 107 -0.07 -10.04 5.38
C LEU A 107 -0.16 -9.32 4.02
N VAL A 108 0.00 -7.99 3.98
CA VAL A 108 0.01 -7.23 2.71
C VAL A 108 1.20 -7.66 1.85
N VAL A 109 2.41 -7.70 2.42
CA VAL A 109 3.65 -8.06 1.72
C VAL A 109 3.58 -9.48 1.15
N ALA A 110 3.07 -10.44 1.93
CA ALA A 110 2.88 -11.82 1.49
C ALA A 110 1.85 -11.98 0.35
N ASN A 111 1.01 -10.97 0.12
CA ASN A 111 -0.08 -10.97 -0.85
C ASN A 111 0.07 -9.87 -1.92
N LEU A 112 1.28 -9.32 -2.10
CA LEU A 112 1.56 -8.38 -3.19
C LEU A 112 1.36 -9.07 -4.55
N PRO A 113 0.89 -8.33 -5.57
CA PRO A 113 0.80 -8.86 -6.92
C PRO A 113 2.17 -9.26 -7.46
N SER A 114 2.21 -10.27 -8.33
CA SER A 114 3.45 -10.67 -9.00
C SER A 114 4.09 -9.48 -9.74
N GLY A 115 5.40 -9.30 -9.57
CA GLY A 115 6.11 -8.17 -10.18
C GLY A 115 5.82 -6.81 -9.52
N CYS A 116 5.31 -6.79 -8.29
CA CYS A 116 5.15 -5.56 -7.53
C CYS A 116 6.52 -4.91 -7.24
N GLY A 117 6.83 -3.84 -7.98
CA GLY A 117 8.00 -2.99 -7.76
C GLY A 117 7.61 -1.61 -7.21
N PRO A 118 8.55 -0.65 -7.25
CA PRO A 118 8.28 0.75 -6.94
C PRO A 118 7.10 1.31 -7.74
N ALA A 119 6.37 2.24 -7.14
CA ALA A 119 5.30 2.93 -7.85
C ALA A 119 5.86 3.71 -9.05
N ILE A 120 5.23 3.55 -10.21
CA ILE A 120 5.64 4.23 -11.44
C ILE A 120 5.07 5.65 -11.49
N ASP A 121 5.79 6.55 -12.18
CA ASP A 121 5.24 7.83 -12.63
C ASP A 121 4.32 7.63 -13.85
N GLY A 122 3.15 7.07 -13.57
CA GLY A 122 2.16 6.70 -14.57
C GLY A 122 0.83 6.35 -13.93
N THR A 123 -0.02 5.71 -14.71
CA THR A 123 -1.38 5.27 -14.34
C THR A 123 -1.47 3.75 -14.34
N ALA A 124 -2.61 3.20 -13.91
CA ALA A 124 -2.86 1.76 -13.98
C ALA A 124 -2.74 1.21 -15.41
N ASP A 125 -3.15 1.99 -16.43
CA ASP A 125 -3.07 1.58 -17.85
C ASP A 125 -1.63 1.40 -18.35
N ASP A 126 -0.65 2.03 -17.67
CA ASP A 126 0.76 1.94 -18.05
C ASP A 126 1.43 0.67 -17.48
N LEU A 127 0.83 0.00 -16.50
CA LEU A 127 1.35 -1.24 -15.90
C LEU A 127 1.04 -2.49 -16.73
N ASP A 128 -0.01 -2.45 -17.55
CA ASP A 128 -0.45 -3.56 -18.41
C ASP A 128 0.15 -3.50 -19.83
N ARG A 129 1.01 -2.51 -20.10
CA ARG A 129 1.69 -2.41 -21.40
C ARG A 129 2.96 -3.28 -21.42
N PRO A 130 3.11 -4.18 -22.41
CA PRO A 130 4.29 -5.03 -22.55
C PRO A 130 5.57 -4.27 -22.91
#